data_AF-A0A4Y2PBD4-F1
#
_entry.id   AF-A0A4Y2PBD4-F1
#
_cell.length_a   1.000
_cell.length_b   1.000
_cell.length_c   1.000
_cell.angle_alpha   90.00
_cell.angle_beta   90.00
_cell.angle_gamma   90.00
#
_symmetry.space_group_name_H-M   'P 1'
#
loop_
_entity.id
_entity.type
_entity.pdbx_description
1 polymer ?
#
loop_
_entity_poly.entity_id
_entity_poly.type
_entity_poly.pdbx_seq_one_letter_code
_entity_poly.pdbx_strand_id
1 'polypeptide(L)'
;MYAHPSQLNSLVAVKLRGAGNPTKLFSCRRNCLYAPSLKVTLWSDFTVALWWIKEYGDWSVFVANRVKEIRELTGCYSWRHVPGNMNIADLLSRGCTPQQMLNSNWWEGPSWLKENPKSWPVSDIICQPKEVDIEKRKSKLVNMNLTEDTHPWYAERVSDYDKMIRVFAWILRFVNNCKLVNGRL
;
A
#
# COMPACT_ATOMS: atom_id res chain seq x y z
N MET A 1 -38.08 6.62 22.10
CA MET A 1 -37.92 5.15 22.05
C MET A 1 -36.44 4.90 21.81
N TYR A 2 -35.70 4.63 22.88
CA TYR A 2 -34.23 4.63 22.88
C TYR A 2 -33.71 3.32 22.30
N ALA A 3 -32.97 3.39 21.18
CA ALA A 3 -32.29 2.22 20.62
C ALA A 3 -31.00 1.94 21.39
N HIS A 4 -30.90 0.72 21.89
CA HIS A 4 -29.89 0.21 22.82
C HIS A 4 -28.50 0.04 22.15
N PRO A 5 -27.36 0.25 22.85
CA PRO A 5 -26.05 0.50 22.23
C PRO A 5 -25.16 -0.76 22.08
N SER A 6 -25.69 -1.92 21.72
CA SER A 6 -24.96 -3.19 21.83
C SER A 6 -24.82 -4.06 20.57
N GLN A 7 -25.16 -3.57 19.37
CA GLN A 7 -24.95 -4.33 18.12
C GLN A 7 -24.33 -3.49 17.00
N LEU A 8 -23.08 -3.10 17.17
CA LEU A 8 -22.24 -2.59 16.08
C LEU A 8 -21.16 -3.65 15.77
N ASN A 9 -21.56 -4.69 15.05
CA ASN A 9 -20.63 -5.59 14.37
C ASN A 9 -19.85 -4.75 13.36
N SER A 10 -18.62 -4.40 13.73
CA SER A 10 -17.77 -3.43 13.03
C SER A 10 -17.43 -3.90 11.62
N LEU A 11 -18.17 -3.41 10.62
CA LEU A 11 -17.75 -3.43 9.22
C LEU A 11 -16.65 -2.38 9.03
N VAL A 12 -15.40 -2.83 8.87
CA VAL A 12 -14.33 -1.98 8.37
C VAL A 12 -13.92 -2.53 7.01
N ALA A 13 -14.40 -1.88 5.96
CA ALA A 13 -13.92 -2.10 4.61
C ALA A 13 -12.61 -1.33 4.43
N VAL A 14 -11.51 -2.06 4.25
CA VAL A 14 -10.23 -1.47 3.86
C VAL A 14 -10.13 -1.51 2.33
N LYS A 15 -10.29 -0.37 1.68
CA LYS A 15 -9.87 -0.16 0.29
C LYS A 15 -8.45 0.42 0.35
N LEU A 16 -7.47 -0.26 -0.24
CA LEU A 16 -6.05 0.17 -0.27
C LEU A 16 -5.80 1.39 -1.19
N ARG A 17 -6.79 2.26 -1.40
CA ARG A 17 -6.66 3.46 -2.24
C ARG A 17 -7.07 4.71 -1.45
N GLY A 18 -6.10 5.57 -1.19
CA GLY A 18 -6.25 7.02 -1.00
C GLY A 18 -7.01 7.51 0.25
N ALA A 19 -6.29 8.30 1.07
CA ALA A 19 -6.78 9.19 2.14
C ALA A 19 -7.48 8.54 3.36
N GLY A 20 -6.70 8.38 4.45
CA GLY A 20 -7.14 7.85 5.74
C GLY A 20 -6.94 6.33 5.83
N ASN A 21 -6.27 5.83 6.86
CA ASN A 21 -6.02 4.39 7.02
C ASN A 21 -7.18 3.77 7.85
N PRO A 22 -8.17 3.09 7.25
CA PRO A 22 -9.32 2.53 7.96
C PRO A 22 -8.95 1.61 9.13
N THR A 23 -7.76 1.01 9.11
CA THR A 23 -7.22 0.20 10.22
C THR A 23 -6.88 1.02 11.47
N LYS A 24 -6.45 2.27 11.33
CA LYS A 24 -6.19 3.15 12.48
C LYS A 24 -7.50 3.58 13.16
N LEU A 25 -8.54 3.86 12.36
CA LEU A 25 -9.89 4.12 12.88
C LEU A 25 -10.42 2.91 13.66
N PHE A 26 -10.19 1.70 13.16
CA PHE A 26 -10.53 0.47 13.86
C PHE A 26 -9.82 0.35 15.21
N SER A 27 -8.50 0.56 15.24
CA SER A 27 -7.71 0.48 16.48
C SER A 27 -8.17 1.51 17.52
N CYS A 28 -8.39 2.76 17.11
CA CYS A 28 -8.94 3.79 18.00
C CYS A 28 -10.29 3.35 18.56
N ARG A 29 -11.20 2.86 17.71
CA ARG A 29 -12.54 2.46 18.15
C ARG A 29 -12.51 1.26 19.09
N ARG A 30 -11.62 0.28 18.87
CA ARG A 30 -11.45 -0.88 19.76
C ARG A 30 -10.96 -0.45 21.14
N ASN A 31 -9.99 0.48 21.19
CA ASN A 31 -9.46 1.01 22.45
C ASN A 31 -10.51 1.85 23.18
N CYS A 32 -11.26 2.69 22.47
CA CYS A 32 -12.32 3.51 23.07
C CYS A 32 -13.50 2.68 23.62
N LEU A 33 -13.80 1.51 23.04
CA LEU A 33 -14.91 0.67 23.49
C LEU A 33 -14.59 -0.18 24.74
N TYR A 34 -13.36 -0.17 25.27
CA TYR A 34 -12.92 -1.05 26.38
C TYR A 34 -13.41 -2.51 26.25
N ALA A 35 -13.42 -3.03 25.02
CA ALA A 35 -13.96 -4.36 24.73
C ALA A 35 -12.90 -5.28 24.09
N PRO A 36 -11.85 -5.69 24.85
CA PRO A 36 -10.81 -6.58 24.35
C PRO A 36 -11.36 -7.94 23.90
N SER A 37 -12.44 -8.42 24.54
CA SER A 37 -13.04 -9.74 24.37
C SER A 37 -14.01 -9.86 23.20
N LEU A 38 -14.34 -8.76 22.50
CA LEU A 38 -15.22 -8.83 21.33
C LEU A 38 -14.50 -9.50 20.15
N LYS A 39 -15.12 -10.59 19.67
CA LYS A 39 -14.75 -11.22 18.41
C LYS A 39 -15.11 -10.29 17.27
N VAL A 40 -14.10 -9.76 16.59
CA VAL A 40 -14.30 -8.90 15.42
C VAL A 40 -14.11 -9.71 14.15
N THR A 41 -15.03 -9.54 13.21
CA THR A 41 -14.90 -10.06 11.84
C THR A 41 -14.86 -8.88 10.88
N LEU A 42 -13.86 -8.85 10.01
CA LEU A 42 -13.60 -7.80 9.03
C LEU A 42 -13.91 -8.32 7.62
N TRP A 43 -14.40 -7.44 6.75
CA TRP A 43 -14.90 -7.82 5.43
C TRP A 43 -14.30 -6.94 4.33
N SER A 44 -13.96 -7.56 3.21
CA SER A 44 -13.52 -6.87 1.99
C SER A 44 -14.03 -7.63 0.76
N ASP A 45 -14.31 -6.91 -0.31
CA ASP A 45 -14.62 -7.47 -1.63
C ASP A 45 -13.36 -7.60 -2.51
N PHE A 46 -12.21 -7.12 -2.05
CA PHE A 46 -10.99 -7.15 -2.83
C PHE A 46 -10.18 -8.42 -2.50
N THR A 47 -10.48 -9.48 -3.25
CA THR A 47 -9.89 -10.82 -3.06
C THR A 47 -8.36 -10.78 -3.06
N VAL A 48 -7.73 -10.02 -3.95
CA VAL A 48 -6.26 -9.92 -4.05
C VAL A 48 -5.64 -9.36 -2.75
N ALA A 49 -6.23 -8.31 -2.17
CA ALA A 49 -5.74 -7.79 -0.89
C ALA A 49 -5.99 -8.76 0.27
N LEU A 50 -7.14 -9.45 0.28
CA LEU A 50 -7.39 -10.50 1.27
C LEU A 50 -6.35 -11.63 1.17
N TRP A 51 -5.93 -11.97 -0.06
CA TRP A 51 -4.89 -12.93 -0.31
C TRP A 51 -3.54 -12.47 0.27
N TRP A 52 -3.12 -11.24 0.00
CA TRP A 52 -1.90 -10.67 0.61
C TRP A 52 -1.95 -10.60 2.15
N ILE A 53 -3.13 -10.36 2.73
CA ILE A 53 -3.30 -10.33 4.20
C ILE A 53 -3.19 -11.72 4.81
N LYS A 54 -3.65 -12.77 4.11
CA LYS A 54 -3.60 -14.15 4.64
C LYS A 54 -2.28 -14.85 4.38
N GLU A 55 -1.68 -14.63 3.21
CA GLU A 55 -0.48 -15.34 2.76
C GLU A 55 0.80 -14.52 2.96
N TYR A 56 1.91 -15.20 3.21
CA TYR A 56 3.23 -14.57 3.22
C TYR A 56 3.80 -14.55 1.79
N GLY A 57 4.41 -13.44 1.39
CA GLY A 57 5.04 -13.32 0.08
C GLY A 57 5.99 -12.14 0.01
N ASP A 58 6.88 -12.17 -0.98
CA ASP A 58 7.82 -11.07 -1.26
C ASP A 58 7.12 -9.98 -2.07
N TRP A 59 6.28 -9.22 -1.38
CA TRP A 59 5.52 -8.12 -1.97
C TRP A 59 6.40 -6.87 -2.16
N SER A 60 5.91 -5.95 -3.00
CA SER A 60 6.46 -4.61 -3.11
C SER A 60 6.51 -3.96 -1.73
N VAL A 61 7.49 -3.07 -1.51
CA VAL A 61 7.68 -2.42 -0.20
C VAL A 61 6.39 -1.74 0.28
N PHE A 62 5.62 -1.17 -0.65
CA PHE A 62 4.33 -0.55 -0.35
C PHE A 62 3.32 -1.57 0.20
N VAL A 63 3.08 -2.67 -0.53
CA VAL A 63 2.13 -3.70 -0.11
C VAL A 63 2.59 -4.39 1.17
N ALA A 64 3.88 -4.73 1.28
CA ALA A 64 4.45 -5.35 2.47
C ALA A 64 4.23 -4.51 3.74
N ASN A 65 4.52 -3.19 3.67
CA ASN A 65 4.33 -2.29 4.80
C ASN A 65 2.85 -2.17 5.21
N ARG A 66 1.93 -2.16 4.24
CA ARG A 66 0.49 -2.07 4.52
C ARG A 66 -0.07 -3.35 5.11
N VAL A 67 0.30 -4.50 4.53
CA VAL A 67 -0.08 -5.82 5.05
C VAL A 67 0.43 -6.00 6.48
N LYS A 68 1.67 -5.57 6.77
CA LYS A 68 2.24 -5.60 8.12
C LYS A 68 1.40 -4.79 9.10
N GLU A 69 1.12 -3.52 8.79
CA GLU A 69 0.28 -2.65 9.65
C GLU A 69 -1.12 -3.24 9.87
N ILE A 70 -1.75 -3.76 8.81
CA ILE A 70 -3.08 -4.40 8.92
C ILE A 70 -3.03 -5.61 9.85
N ARG A 71 -2.02 -6.48 9.70
CA ARG A 71 -1.87 -7.69 10.52
C ARG A 71 -1.61 -7.35 11.99
N GLU A 72 -0.78 -6.36 12.27
CA GLU A 72 -0.50 -5.89 13.64
C GLU A 72 -1.76 -5.36 14.34
N LEU A 73 -2.62 -4.65 13.60
CA LEU A 73 -3.83 -4.05 14.16
C LEU A 73 -5.03 -5.00 14.26
N THR A 74 -5.11 -5.99 13.37
CA THR A 74 -6.36 -6.77 13.18
C THR A 74 -6.17 -8.29 13.25
N GLY A 75 -4.93 -8.78 13.15
CA GLY A 75 -4.63 -10.19 12.88
C GLY A 75 -4.95 -10.61 11.43
N CYS A 76 -4.37 -11.72 10.98
CA CYS A 76 -4.58 -12.22 9.62
C CYS A 76 -5.91 -12.98 9.43
N TYR A 77 -6.39 -13.68 10.47
CA TYR A 77 -7.57 -14.56 10.38
C TYR A 77 -8.92 -13.87 10.61
N SER A 78 -8.92 -12.60 10.98
CA SER A 78 -10.14 -11.82 11.22
C SER A 78 -10.85 -11.43 9.91
N TRP A 79 -10.21 -11.64 8.76
CA TRP A 79 -10.65 -11.16 7.44
C TRP A 79 -11.44 -12.20 6.64
N ARG A 80 -12.59 -11.76 6.12
CA ARG A 80 -13.49 -12.53 5.26
C ARG A 80 -13.79 -11.79 3.95
N HIS A 81 -14.14 -12.55 2.93
CA HIS A 81 -14.60 -12.01 1.66
C HIS A 81 -16.10 -11.74 1.69
N VAL A 82 -16.52 -10.60 1.15
CA VAL A 82 -17.92 -10.31 0.81
C VAL A 82 -18.00 -10.03 -0.69
N PRO A 83 -18.94 -10.63 -1.43
CA PRO A 83 -19.16 -10.28 -2.84
C PRO A 83 -19.39 -8.78 -3.03
N GLY A 84 -18.83 -8.18 -4.08
CA GLY A 84 -18.89 -6.72 -4.30
C GLY A 84 -20.32 -6.17 -4.37
N ASN A 85 -21.29 -6.93 -4.89
CA ASN A 85 -22.71 -6.54 -4.89
C ASN A 85 -23.36 -6.55 -3.49
N MET A 86 -22.76 -7.27 -2.54
CA MET A 86 -23.16 -7.29 -1.12
C MET A 86 -22.31 -6.36 -0.25
N ASN A 87 -21.28 -5.73 -0.85
CA ASN A 87 -20.41 -4.80 -0.16
C ASN A 87 -20.99 -3.39 -0.16
N ILE A 88 -21.72 -3.05 0.89
CA ILE A 88 -22.31 -1.72 1.05
C ILE A 88 -21.22 -0.62 1.13
N ALA A 89 -19.99 -0.97 1.54
CA ALA A 89 -18.84 -0.08 1.57
C ALA A 89 -18.54 0.57 0.20
N ASP A 90 -18.85 -0.15 -0.87
CA ASP A 90 -18.55 0.29 -2.23
C ASP A 90 -19.37 1.52 -2.63
N LEU A 91 -20.57 1.70 -2.07
CA LEU A 91 -21.45 2.85 -2.32
C LEU A 91 -20.74 4.18 -2.02
N LEU A 92 -20.11 4.30 -0.85
CA LEU A 92 -19.35 5.50 -0.52
C LEU A 92 -18.09 5.63 -1.38
N SER A 93 -17.43 4.51 -1.68
CA SER A 93 -16.16 4.54 -2.40
C SER A 93 -16.30 4.92 -3.89
N ARG A 94 -17.49 4.70 -4.49
CA ARG A 94 -17.83 5.17 -5.84
C ARG A 94 -18.26 6.63 -5.89
N GLY A 95 -18.52 7.22 -4.73
CA GLY A 95 -19.23 8.49 -4.61
C GLY A 95 -20.74 8.26 -4.73
N CYS A 96 -21.49 8.78 -3.76
CA CYS A 96 -22.94 8.77 -3.78
C CYS A 96 -23.49 10.15 -3.40
N THR A 97 -24.68 10.48 -3.88
CA THR A 97 -25.36 11.70 -3.44
C THR A 97 -25.88 11.55 -2.01
N PRO A 98 -26.13 12.66 -1.28
CA PRO A 98 -26.74 12.59 0.05
C PRO A 98 -28.06 11.81 0.07
N GLN A 99 -28.88 11.96 -0.97
CA GLN A 99 -30.15 11.25 -1.08
C GLN A 99 -29.96 9.74 -1.31
N GLN A 100 -28.99 9.34 -2.13
CA GLN A 100 -28.63 7.92 -2.28
C GLN A 100 -28.12 7.34 -0.96
N MET A 101 -27.33 8.09 -0.20
CA MET A 101 -26.83 7.67 1.12
C MET A 101 -27.97 7.49 2.13
N LEU A 102 -28.91 8.44 2.18
CA LEU A 102 -30.08 8.37 3.07
C LEU A 102 -31.01 7.20 2.73
N ASN A 103 -31.17 6.90 1.43
CA ASN A 103 -32.00 5.80 0.96
C ASN A 103 -31.28 4.45 0.97
N SER A 104 -30.02 4.39 1.40
CA SER A 104 -29.22 3.17 1.42
C SER A 104 -29.21 2.50 2.79
N ASN A 105 -28.87 1.21 2.80
CA ASN A 105 -28.68 0.44 4.03
C ASN A 105 -27.31 0.70 4.69
N TRP A 106 -26.63 1.80 4.35
CA TRP A 106 -25.31 2.13 4.91
C TRP A 106 -25.32 2.20 6.45
N TRP A 107 -26.34 2.87 7.00
CA TRP A 107 -26.47 3.13 8.43
C TRP A 107 -26.86 1.87 9.23
N GLU A 108 -27.62 0.98 8.61
CA GLU A 108 -28.08 -0.26 9.24
C GLU A 108 -27.11 -1.43 9.04
N GLY A 109 -26.23 -1.32 8.05
CA GLY A 109 -25.43 -2.41 7.55
C GLY A 109 -26.25 -3.42 6.73
N PRO A 110 -25.57 -4.47 6.22
CA PRO A 110 -26.21 -5.50 5.44
C PRO A 110 -27.12 -6.36 6.32
N SER A 111 -28.29 -6.73 5.77
CA SER A 111 -29.25 -7.61 6.45
C SER A 111 -28.63 -8.93 6.89
N TRP A 112 -27.80 -9.53 6.04
CA TRP A 112 -27.12 -10.80 6.33
C TRP A 112 -26.19 -10.74 7.55
N LEU A 113 -25.72 -9.56 7.98
CA LEU A 113 -24.86 -9.43 9.15
C LEU A 113 -25.65 -9.56 10.47
N LYS A 114 -26.97 -9.33 10.42
CA LYS A 114 -27.90 -9.52 11.54
C LYS A 114 -28.28 -10.99 11.70
N GLU A 115 -28.09 -11.80 10.66
CA GLU A 115 -28.35 -13.23 10.66
C GLU A 115 -27.29 -14.03 11.44
N ASN A 116 -27.55 -15.32 11.62
CA ASN A 116 -26.62 -16.23 12.28
C ASN A 116 -25.24 -16.22 11.57
N PRO A 117 -24.11 -16.21 12.30
CA PRO A 117 -22.79 -16.28 11.69
C PRO A 117 -22.55 -17.46 10.73
N LYS A 118 -23.31 -18.54 10.86
CA LYS A 118 -23.27 -19.70 9.95
C LYS A 118 -23.93 -19.43 8.59
N SER A 119 -24.85 -18.47 8.50
CA SER A 119 -25.52 -18.08 7.26
C SER A 119 -24.89 -16.85 6.61
N TRP A 120 -23.81 -16.32 7.17
CA TRP A 120 -23.05 -15.26 6.53
C TRP A 120 -22.49 -15.73 5.18
N PRO A 121 -22.35 -14.83 4.20
CA PRO A 121 -21.77 -15.18 2.92
C PRO A 121 -20.33 -15.68 3.15
N VAL A 122 -20.11 -16.96 2.88
CA VAL A 122 -18.77 -17.52 2.78
C VAL A 122 -18.46 -17.60 1.30
N SER A 123 -17.47 -16.85 0.86
CA SER A 123 -16.87 -17.06 -0.45
C SER A 123 -15.40 -17.37 -0.28
N ASP A 124 -14.93 -18.30 -1.09
CA ASP A 124 -13.51 -18.57 -1.20
C ASP A 124 -12.79 -17.35 -1.75
N ILE A 125 -11.60 -17.10 -1.22
CA ILE A 125 -10.72 -16.04 -1.76
C ILE A 125 -10.05 -16.63 -2.99
N ILE A 126 -10.71 -16.45 -4.13
CA ILE A 126 -10.20 -16.88 -5.43
C ILE A 126 -9.49 -15.69 -6.06
N CYS A 127 -8.20 -15.84 -6.32
CA CYS A 127 -7.38 -14.86 -7.02
C CYS A 127 -6.60 -15.56 -8.14
N GLN A 128 -6.48 -14.91 -9.29
CA GLN A 128 -5.59 -15.42 -10.32
C GLN A 128 -4.13 -15.12 -9.93
N PRO A 129 -3.18 -16.05 -10.12
CA PRO A 129 -1.77 -15.81 -9.77
C PRO A 129 -1.22 -14.53 -10.38
N LYS A 130 -1.61 -14.22 -11.62
CA LYS A 130 -1.19 -13.01 -12.33
C LYS A 130 -1.57 -11.72 -11.60
N GLU A 131 -2.73 -11.66 -10.97
CA GLU A 131 -3.23 -10.47 -10.27
C GLU A 131 -2.51 -10.23 -8.95
N VAL A 132 -2.21 -11.31 -8.23
CA VAL A 132 -1.42 -11.29 -6.99
C VAL A 132 0.03 -10.88 -7.29
N ASP A 133 0.56 -11.37 -8.41
CA ASP A 133 1.96 -11.21 -8.80
C ASP A 133 2.29 -9.82 -9.36
N ILE A 134 1.29 -8.99 -9.68
CA ILE A 134 1.51 -7.60 -10.14
C ILE A 134 2.36 -6.82 -9.12
N GLU A 135 2.10 -7.07 -7.83
CA GLU A 135 2.76 -6.42 -6.70
C GLU A 135 3.87 -7.28 -6.08
N LYS A 136 4.26 -8.42 -6.70
CA LYS A 136 5.48 -9.10 -6.27
C LYS A 136 6.68 -8.18 -6.49
N ARG A 137 7.62 -8.22 -5.54
CA ARG A 137 8.87 -7.47 -5.64
C ARG A 137 9.58 -7.85 -6.94
N LYS A 138 9.70 -6.91 -7.86
CA LYS A 138 10.48 -7.08 -9.08
C LYS A 138 11.96 -7.04 -8.69
N SER A 139 12.63 -8.18 -8.72
CA SER A 139 14.09 -8.21 -8.64
C SER A 139 14.66 -7.59 -9.91
N LYS A 140 15.30 -6.42 -9.79
CA LYS A 140 16.20 -5.97 -10.85
C LYS A 140 17.50 -6.74 -10.69
N LEU A 141 17.74 -7.67 -11.60
CA LEU A 141 19.09 -8.18 -11.82
C LEU A 141 19.91 -7.01 -12.36
N VAL A 142 20.68 -6.36 -11.48
CA VAL A 142 21.69 -5.41 -11.90
C VAL A 142 22.91 -6.24 -12.26
N ASN A 143 23.17 -6.36 -13.55
CA ASN A 143 24.42 -6.94 -14.00
C ASN A 143 25.53 -5.91 -13.73
N MET A 144 26.30 -6.10 -12.65
CA MET A 144 27.54 -5.37 -12.47
C MET A 144 28.55 -5.96 -13.43
N ASN A 145 28.55 -5.48 -14.67
CA ASN A 145 29.71 -5.67 -15.52
C ASN A 145 30.85 -4.92 -14.80
N LEU A 146 31.70 -5.66 -14.08
CA LEU A 146 33.04 -5.18 -13.76
C LEU A 146 33.78 -5.06 -15.10
N THR A 147 33.56 -3.96 -15.82
CA THR A 147 34.63 -3.45 -16.67
C THR A 147 35.76 -3.14 -15.71
N GLU A 148 36.95 -3.71 -15.93
CA GLU A 148 38.15 -3.37 -15.17
C GLU A 148 38.13 -1.86 -14.90
N ASP A 149 38.07 -1.49 -13.61
CA ASP A 149 37.99 -0.12 -13.17
C ASP A 149 39.17 0.64 -13.78
N THR A 150 38.94 1.23 -14.95
CA THR A 150 39.89 2.16 -15.53
C THR A 150 39.65 3.45 -14.76
N HIS A 151 40.07 3.45 -13.50
CA HIS A 151 40.14 4.67 -12.72
C HIS A 151 40.92 5.65 -13.57
N PRO A 152 40.36 6.84 -13.86
CA PRO A 152 41.02 7.78 -14.72
C PRO A 152 42.45 8.06 -14.22
N TRP A 153 43.42 8.25 -15.11
CA TRP A 153 44.84 8.40 -14.78
C TRP A 153 45.18 9.42 -13.66
N TYR A 154 44.26 10.35 -13.40
CA TYR A 154 44.39 11.39 -12.38
C TYR A 154 43.87 10.97 -10.99
N ALA A 155 43.04 9.93 -10.89
CA ALA A 155 42.45 9.47 -9.63
C ALA A 155 43.53 8.98 -8.64
N GLU A 156 44.61 8.38 -9.14
CA GLU A 156 45.76 7.96 -8.33
C GLU A 156 46.75 9.09 -8.04
N ARG A 157 46.70 10.20 -8.79
CA ARG A 157 47.66 11.30 -8.70
C ARG A 157 47.20 12.43 -7.79
N VAL A 158 45.90 12.53 -7.51
CA VAL A 158 45.33 13.60 -6.69
C VAL A 158 44.54 12.98 -5.56
N SER A 159 45.13 12.98 -4.36
CA SER A 159 44.53 12.45 -3.13
C SER A 159 43.49 13.37 -2.48
N ASP A 160 43.22 14.53 -3.08
CA ASP A 160 42.36 15.57 -2.56
C ASP A 160 41.30 15.95 -3.61
N TYR A 161 40.04 15.73 -3.26
CA TYR A 161 38.91 15.94 -4.18
C TYR A 161 38.80 17.39 -4.66
N ASP A 162 39.03 18.37 -3.77
CA ASP A 162 38.94 19.78 -4.15
C ASP A 162 40.08 20.19 -5.09
N LYS A 163 41.27 19.61 -4.91
CA LYS A 163 42.37 19.77 -5.87
C LYS A 163 42.02 19.16 -7.22
N MET A 164 41.37 17.99 -7.24
CA MET A 164 40.93 17.34 -8.47
C MET A 164 39.94 18.25 -9.23
N ILE A 165 38.92 18.76 -8.55
CA ILE A 165 37.93 19.68 -9.16
C ILE A 165 38.61 20.92 -9.75
N ARG A 166 39.58 21.52 -9.05
CA ARG A 166 40.33 22.68 -9.56
C ARG A 166 41.13 22.33 -10.82
N VAL A 167 41.84 21.21 -10.84
CA VAL A 167 42.60 20.75 -12.01
C VAL A 167 41.66 20.54 -13.20
N PHE A 168 40.51 19.92 -12.99
CA PHE A 168 39.49 19.73 -14.02
C PHE A 168 38.94 21.06 -14.56
N ALA A 169 38.63 22.00 -13.67
CA ALA A 169 38.17 23.33 -14.07
C ALA A 169 39.21 24.07 -14.93
N TRP A 170 40.51 23.95 -14.59
CA TRP A 170 41.59 24.55 -15.39
C TRP A 170 41.75 23.88 -16.76
N ILE A 171 41.65 22.55 -16.85
CA ILE A 171 41.69 21.82 -18.13
C ILE A 171 40.53 22.26 -19.02
N LEU A 172 39.30 22.31 -18.48
CA LEU A 172 38.13 22.75 -19.23
C LEU A 172 38.25 24.21 -19.68
N ARG A 173 38.74 25.09 -18.80
CA ARG A 173 38.99 26.50 -19.15
C ARG A 173 40.04 26.65 -20.25
N PHE A 174 41.13 25.88 -20.18
CA PHE A 174 42.16 25.87 -21.21
C PHE A 174 41.62 25.39 -22.56
N VAL A 175 40.91 24.26 -22.59
CA VAL A 175 40.27 23.74 -23.81
C VAL A 175 39.31 24.76 -24.40
N ASN A 176 38.50 25.42 -23.57
CA ASN A 176 37.58 26.47 -24.01
C ASN A 176 38.33 27.66 -24.62
N ASN A 177 39.43 28.10 -24.00
CA ASN A 177 40.26 29.18 -24.51
C ASN A 177 40.94 28.80 -25.84
N CYS A 178 41.41 27.58 -26.01
CA CYS A 178 41.96 27.09 -27.28
C CYS A 178 40.92 27.05 -28.40
N LYS A 179 39.67 26.71 -28.08
CA LYS A 179 38.56 26.75 -29.06
C LYS A 179 38.22 28.17 -29.49
N LEU A 180 38.33 29.15 -28.59
CA LEU A 180 38.06 30.57 -28.89
C LEU A 180 39.13 31.21 -29.79
N VAL A 181 40.37 30.72 -29.76
CA VAL A 181 41.45 31.21 -30.62
C VAL A 181 41.27 30.76 -32.09
N ASN A 182 40.66 29.59 -32.32
CA ASN A 182 40.42 29.06 -33.67
C ASN A 182 39.17 29.66 -34.36
N GLY A 183 38.42 30.55 -33.70
CA GLY A 183 37.24 31.23 -34.27
C GLY A 183 37.48 32.68 -34.70
N ARG A 184 38.74 33.15 -34.73
CA ARG A 184 39.15 34.48 -35.19
C ARG A 184 40.32 34.40 -36.18
N LEU A 185 40.11 33.69 -37.28
CA LEU A 185 40.83 33.84 -38.54
C LEU A 185 39.81 33.84 -39.67
#